data_AF-A0A8S9SYV1-F1
#
_entry.id   AF-A0A8S9SYV1-F1
#
_cell.length_a   1.000
_cell.length_b   1.000
_cell.length_c   1.000
_cell.angle_alpha   90.00
_cell.angle_beta   90.00
_cell.angle_gamma   90.00
#
_symmetry.space_group_name_H-M   'P 1'
#
loop_
_entity.id
_entity.type
_entity.pdbx_description
1 polymer ?
#
loop_
_entity_poly.entity_id
_entity_poly.type
_entity_poly.pdbx_seq_one_letter_code
_entity_poly.pdbx_strand_id
1 'polypeptide(L)'
;MLLDNWQTVQNILVIHTGSNHNQTQILPTLKSLRQLQPNSFITLIESSHKINSYSSWVDEVFIHEEIGTKFVNPEHELALISKLSQRRFDAAVICTELGESPYSLAYICYLAGIPIRIGRSQEFGGSVLSKCIIHNS
;
A
#
# COMPACT_ATOMS: atom_id res chain seq x y z
N MET A 1 -6.97 21.29 1.51
CA MET A 1 -8.09 20.43 1.10
C MET A 1 -7.78 18.94 1.07
N LEU A 2 -6.54 18.46 0.82
CA LEU A 2 -6.21 17.01 0.94
C LEU A 2 -5.68 16.59 2.33
N LEU A 3 -5.25 17.54 3.17
CA LEU A 3 -4.79 17.27 4.55
C LEU A 3 -5.94 16.98 5.51
N ASP A 4 -7.14 17.48 5.21
CA ASP A 4 -8.33 17.37 6.08
C ASP A 4 -8.88 15.94 6.13
N ASN A 5 -8.66 15.13 5.08
CA ASN A 5 -9.24 13.80 4.97
C ASN A 5 -8.48 12.70 5.74
N TRP A 6 -7.23 12.94 6.17
CA TRP A 6 -6.47 11.90 6.88
C TRP A 6 -7.07 11.60 8.27
N GLN A 7 -7.67 12.60 8.92
CA GLN A 7 -8.30 12.43 10.23
C GLN A 7 -9.54 11.53 10.19
N THR A 8 -10.17 11.38 9.03
CA THR A 8 -11.39 10.59 8.85
C THR A 8 -11.16 9.22 8.23
N VAL A 9 -9.89 8.85 7.98
CA VAL A 9 -9.53 7.57 7.37
C VAL A 9 -9.86 6.43 8.33
N GLN A 10 -10.71 5.50 7.88
CA GLN A 10 -11.14 4.35 8.69
C GLN A 10 -10.63 3.02 8.11
N ASN A 11 -10.45 2.92 6.80
CA ASN A 11 -10.00 1.69 6.17
C ASN A 11 -8.74 1.93 5.33
N ILE A 12 -7.62 1.35 5.79
CA ILE A 12 -6.29 1.57 5.23
C ILE A 12 -5.76 0.29 4.63
N LEU A 13 -5.37 0.39 3.36
CA LEU A 13 -4.60 -0.62 2.67
C LEU A 13 -3.10 -0.32 2.83
N VAL A 14 -2.32 -1.32 3.20
CA VAL A 14 -0.86 -1.29 3.11
C VAL A 14 -0.46 -2.36 2.10
N ILE A 15 0.30 -1.97 1.08
CA ILE A 15 0.84 -2.90 0.09
C ILE A 15 2.34 -3.00 0.31
N HIS A 16 2.84 -4.22 0.45
CA HIS A 16 4.26 -4.51 0.46
C HIS A 16 4.65 -5.41 -0.71
N THR A 17 5.56 -4.91 -1.53
CA THR A 17 6.32 -5.74 -2.48
C THR A 17 7.70 -5.95 -1.90
N GLY A 18 8.05 -7.22 -1.69
CA GLY A 18 9.32 -7.58 -1.09
C GLY A 18 9.68 -9.02 -1.37
N SER A 19 10.96 -9.26 -1.63
CA SER A 19 11.54 -10.59 -1.59
C SER A 19 11.64 -11.05 -0.13
N ASN A 20 11.65 -12.38 0.10
CA ASN A 20 11.54 -13.06 1.41
C ASN A 20 12.51 -12.60 2.54
N HIS A 21 13.40 -11.63 2.29
CA HIS A 21 14.57 -11.31 3.10
C HIS A 21 14.55 -9.93 3.78
N ASN A 22 13.60 -9.02 3.50
CA ASN A 22 13.71 -7.66 4.03
C ASN A 22 12.42 -7.07 4.65
N GLN A 23 11.92 -7.70 5.72
CA GLN A 23 10.84 -7.17 6.57
C GLN A 23 11.21 -5.85 7.29
N THR A 24 12.47 -5.41 7.19
CA THR A 24 13.05 -4.31 7.97
C THR A 24 12.37 -2.95 7.70
N GLN A 25 11.83 -2.73 6.48
CA GLN A 25 11.26 -1.44 6.10
C GLN A 25 9.76 -1.32 6.37
N ILE A 26 9.03 -2.44 6.35
CA ILE A 26 7.58 -2.42 6.54
C ILE A 26 7.20 -2.26 8.02
N LEU A 27 7.89 -2.92 8.95
CA LEU A 27 7.58 -2.86 10.39
C LEU A 27 7.57 -1.43 10.98
N PRO A 28 8.58 -0.57 10.77
CA PRO A 28 8.53 0.79 11.28
C PRO A 28 7.40 1.61 10.64
N THR A 29 7.06 1.33 9.38
CA THR A 29 5.95 1.97 8.67
C THR A 29 4.61 1.58 9.27
N LEU A 30 4.37 0.28 9.50
CA LEU A 30 3.16 -0.23 10.16
C LEU A 30 3.02 0.30 11.59
N LYS A 31 4.12 0.31 12.35
CA LYS A 31 4.14 0.88 13.70
C LYS A 31 3.75 2.35 13.71
N SER A 32 4.40 3.15 12.85
CA SER A 32 4.11 4.58 12.76
C SER A 32 2.68 4.83 12.29
N LEU A 33 2.20 4.06 11.32
CA LEU A 33 0.84 4.15 10.79
C LEU A 33 -0.19 3.85 11.89
N ARG A 34 -0.03 2.76 12.64
CA ARG A 34 -0.93 2.42 13.75
C ARG A 34 -0.92 3.47 14.85
N GLN A 35 0.23 4.08 15.15
CA GLN A 35 0.31 5.17 16.13
C GLN A 35 -0.44 6.43 15.66
N LEU A 36 -0.39 6.74 14.37
CA LEU A 36 -1.09 7.88 13.77
C LEU A 36 -2.58 7.62 13.56
N GLN A 37 -2.96 6.35 13.34
CA GLN A 37 -4.31 5.90 13.03
C GLN A 37 -4.69 4.71 13.93
N PRO A 38 -4.83 4.94 15.25
CA PRO A 38 -5.05 3.86 16.21
C PRO A 38 -6.38 3.13 15.99
N ASN A 39 -7.40 3.85 15.49
CA ASN A 39 -8.76 3.35 15.34
C ASN A 39 -9.10 2.88 13.93
N SER A 40 -8.21 3.04 12.95
CA SER A 40 -8.46 2.61 11.58
C SER A 40 -8.23 1.11 11.43
N PHE A 41 -9.01 0.46 10.59
CA PHE A 41 -8.78 -0.90 10.15
C PHE A 41 -7.64 -0.92 9.12
N ILE A 42 -6.58 -1.67 9.40
CA ILE A 42 -5.38 -1.76 8.57
C ILE A 42 -5.30 -3.16 7.97
N THR A 43 -5.46 -3.23 6.64
CA THR A 43 -5.25 -4.45 5.86
C THR A 43 -3.87 -4.41 5.21
N LEU A 44 -3.04 -5.43 5.45
CA LEU A 44 -1.78 -5.63 4.76
C LEU A 44 -1.94 -6.61 3.60
N ILE A 45 -1.48 -6.24 2.41
CA ILE A 45 -1.28 -7.16 1.30
C ILE A 45 0.21 -7.47 1.14
N GLU A 46 0.54 -8.76 1.12
CA GLU A 46 1.91 -9.24 0.94
C GLU A 46 1.92 -10.50 0.06
N SER A 47 3.04 -10.74 -0.63
CA SER A 47 3.23 -11.90 -1.51
C SER A 47 3.63 -13.18 -0.77
N SER A 48 3.98 -13.12 0.52
CA SER A 48 4.58 -14.23 1.28
C SER A 48 3.86 -14.52 2.59
N HIS A 49 3.75 -15.80 2.95
CA HIS A 49 3.05 -16.30 4.14
C HIS A 49 3.76 -16.07 5.48
N LYS A 50 4.73 -15.16 5.57
CA LYS A 50 5.43 -14.83 6.83
C LYS A 50 4.61 -13.88 7.73
N ILE A 51 3.37 -14.29 8.01
CA ILE A 51 2.30 -13.50 8.64
C ILE A 51 2.60 -13.16 10.11
N ASN A 52 3.38 -13.99 10.82
CA ASN A 52 3.50 -13.92 12.28
C ASN A 52 4.20 -12.67 12.84
N SER A 53 4.89 -11.86 12.02
CA SER A 53 5.60 -10.67 12.51
C SER A 53 4.75 -9.39 12.56
N TYR A 54 3.56 -9.37 11.95
CA TYR A 54 2.80 -8.13 11.71
C TYR A 54 1.53 -7.98 12.55
N SER A 55 1.06 -9.07 13.19
CA SER A 55 -0.25 -9.15 13.85
C SER A 55 -0.52 -8.09 14.91
N SER A 56 0.51 -7.49 15.52
CA SER A 56 0.33 -6.40 16.49
C SER A 56 -0.04 -5.06 15.86
N TRP A 57 0.13 -4.88 14.54
CA TRP A 57 0.00 -3.58 13.88
C TRP A 57 -1.10 -3.54 12.81
N VAL A 58 -1.56 -4.70 12.35
CA VAL A 58 -2.54 -4.86 11.28
C VAL A 58 -3.73 -5.68 11.77
N ASP A 59 -4.91 -5.39 11.25
CA ASP A 59 -6.14 -6.10 11.61
C ASP A 59 -6.39 -7.29 10.68
N GLU A 60 -5.94 -7.19 9.43
CA GLU A 60 -6.06 -8.24 8.42
C GLU A 60 -4.77 -8.35 7.60
N VAL A 61 -4.40 -9.59 7.25
CA VAL A 61 -3.36 -9.86 6.24
C VAL A 61 -3.99 -10.64 5.10
N PHE A 62 -3.91 -10.09 3.89
CA PHE A 62 -4.37 -10.70 2.66
C PHE A 62 -3.16 -11.11 1.81
N ILE A 63 -2.99 -12.41 1.58
CA ILE A 63 -1.89 -12.89 0.73
C ILE A 63 -2.30 -12.80 -0.73
N HIS A 64 -1.45 -12.14 -1.52
CA HIS A 64 -1.60 -12.04 -2.97
C HIS A 64 -0.25 -12.36 -3.62
N GLU A 65 -0.07 -13.63 -4.01
CA GLU A 65 1.20 -14.17 -4.53
C GLU A 65 1.75 -13.38 -5.73
N GLU A 66 0.86 -12.79 -6.52
CA GLU A 66 1.19 -12.09 -7.76
C GLU A 66 1.33 -10.57 -7.58
N ILE A 67 1.38 -10.06 -6.35
CA ILE A 67 1.57 -8.64 -6.14
C ILE A 67 2.99 -8.22 -6.51
N GLY A 68 3.10 -7.27 -7.43
CA GLY A 68 4.37 -6.80 -7.95
C GLY A 68 4.32 -5.37 -8.46
N THR A 69 5.49 -4.81 -8.73
CA THR A 69 5.66 -3.42 -9.17
C THR A 69 5.58 -3.23 -10.68
N LYS A 70 5.35 -4.32 -11.43
CA LYS A 70 5.20 -4.31 -12.89
C LYS A 70 3.87 -4.92 -13.28
N PHE A 71 3.28 -4.40 -14.35
CA PHE A 71 2.16 -5.05 -15.02
C PHE A 71 2.67 -6.25 -15.80
N VAL A 72 2.01 -7.40 -15.62
CA VAL A 72 2.43 -8.68 -16.20
C VAL A 72 1.24 -9.33 -16.91
N ASN A 73 0.04 -9.32 -16.32
CA ASN A 73 -1.14 -9.95 -16.88
C ASN A 73 -2.39 -9.10 -16.65
N PRO A 74 -2.97 -8.46 -17.69
CA PRO A 74 -4.17 -7.63 -17.54
C PRO A 74 -5.32 -8.28 -16.75
N GLU A 75 -5.53 -9.59 -16.85
CA GLU A 75 -6.59 -10.29 -16.13
C GLU A 75 -6.33 -10.31 -14.61
N HIS A 76 -5.08 -10.48 -14.19
CA HIS A 76 -4.69 -10.50 -12.79
C HIS A 76 -4.84 -9.10 -12.18
N GLU A 77 -4.42 -8.08 -12.93
CA GLU A 77 -4.53 -6.68 -12.57
C GLU A 77 -6.00 -6.27 -12.40
N LEU A 78 -6.86 -6.64 -13.34
CA LEU A 78 -8.31 -6.38 -13.27
C LEU A 78 -8.97 -7.11 -12.11
N ALA A 79 -8.54 -8.34 -11.82
CA ALA A 79 -9.02 -9.10 -10.66
C ALA A 79 -8.61 -8.42 -9.34
N LEU A 80 -7.37 -7.92 -9.25
CA LEU A 80 -6.90 -7.18 -8.08
C LEU A 80 -7.66 -5.85 -7.92
N ILE A 81 -7.83 -5.08 -8.99
CA ILE A 81 -8.63 -3.83 -8.98
C ILE A 81 -10.04 -4.13 -8.45
N SER A 82 -10.69 -5.17 -8.97
CA SER A 82 -12.04 -5.56 -8.56
C SER A 82 -12.10 -5.89 -7.07
N LYS A 83 -11.15 -6.70 -6.57
CA LYS A 83 -11.05 -7.06 -5.13
C LYS A 83 -10.86 -5.83 -4.25
N LEU A 84 -9.97 -4.92 -4.63
CA LEU A 84 -9.69 -3.71 -3.84
C LEU A 84 -10.89 -2.74 -3.84
N SER A 85 -11.58 -2.59 -4.97
CA SER A 85 -12.75 -1.71 -5.08
C SER A 85 -13.91 -2.10 -4.15
N GLN A 86 -14.12 -3.41 -3.95
CA GLN A 86 -15.16 -3.93 -3.07
C GLN A 86 -14.88 -3.65 -1.59
N ARG A 87 -13.61 -3.49 -1.22
CA ARG A 87 -13.17 -3.25 0.17
C ARG A 87 -13.35 -1.79 0.60
N ARG A 88 -13.47 -0.85 -0.35
CA ARG A 88 -13.65 0.59 -0.09
C ARG A 88 -12.59 1.15 0.87
N PHE A 89 -11.33 1.05 0.48
CA PHE A 89 -10.25 1.68 1.22
C PHE A 89 -10.29 3.20 1.06
N ASP A 90 -10.08 3.92 2.16
CA ASP A 90 -9.93 5.37 2.18
C ASP A 90 -8.52 5.79 1.78
N ALA A 91 -7.53 4.94 2.11
CA ALA A 91 -6.13 5.18 1.84
C ALA A 91 -5.37 3.91 1.47
N ALA A 92 -4.34 4.07 0.62
CA ALA A 92 -3.34 3.07 0.32
C ALA A 92 -1.94 3.61 0.64
N VAL A 93 -1.15 2.85 1.40
CA VAL A 93 0.27 3.09 1.66
C VAL A 93 1.07 2.03 0.91
N ILE A 94 1.89 2.46 -0.05
CA ILE A 94 2.63 1.59 -0.96
C ILE A 94 4.10 1.57 -0.53
N CYS A 95 4.54 0.40 -0.06
CA CYS A 95 5.88 0.15 0.45
C CYS A 95 6.62 -0.80 -0.51
N THR A 96 7.37 -0.22 -1.45
CA THR A 96 8.21 -0.96 -2.41
C THR A 96 9.65 -1.12 -1.92
N GLU A 97 10.37 -2.11 -2.45
CA GLU A 97 11.82 -2.23 -2.21
C GLU A 97 12.61 -1.08 -2.86
N LEU A 98 13.86 -0.90 -2.41
CA LEU A 98 14.75 0.11 -2.98
C LEU A 98 14.97 -0.15 -4.48
N GLY A 99 14.68 0.86 -5.31
CA GLY A 99 14.82 0.77 -6.76
C GLY A 99 13.57 0.22 -7.48
N GLU A 100 12.56 -0.21 -6.73
CA GLU A 100 11.26 -0.57 -7.30
C GLU A 100 10.33 0.65 -7.38
N SER A 101 9.61 0.77 -8.50
CA SER A 101 8.68 1.85 -8.73
C SER A 101 7.30 1.56 -8.11
N PRO A 102 6.72 2.46 -7.30
CA PRO A 102 5.40 2.25 -6.69
C PRO A 102 4.23 2.49 -7.66
N TYR A 103 4.49 3.00 -8.87
CA TYR A 103 3.45 3.61 -9.69
C TYR A 103 2.47 2.62 -10.30
N SER A 104 2.89 1.39 -10.63
CA SER A 104 1.97 0.37 -11.12
C SER A 104 0.90 0.04 -10.06
N LEU A 105 1.32 -0.11 -8.80
CA LEU A 105 0.41 -0.33 -7.67
C LEU A 105 -0.44 0.90 -7.37
N ALA A 106 0.15 2.10 -7.46
CA ALA A 106 -0.60 3.35 -7.30
C ALA A 106 -1.70 3.49 -8.36
N TYR A 107 -1.44 3.05 -9.60
CA TYR A 107 -2.41 3.04 -10.68
C TYR A 107 -3.53 2.02 -10.43
N ILE A 108 -3.20 0.81 -9.96
CA ILE A 108 -4.20 -0.18 -9.52
C ILE A 108 -5.10 0.40 -8.41
N CYS A 109 -4.51 1.03 -7.39
CA CYS A 109 -5.25 1.68 -6.31
C CYS A 109 -6.12 2.83 -6.82
N TYR A 110 -5.65 3.60 -7.79
CA TYR A 110 -6.42 4.67 -8.43
C TYR A 110 -7.64 4.10 -9.16
N LEU A 111 -7.47 3.06 -9.97
CA LEU A 111 -8.57 2.39 -10.68
C LEU A 111 -9.55 1.69 -9.73
N ALA A 112 -9.08 1.22 -8.57
CA ALA A 112 -9.92 0.69 -7.50
C ALA A 112 -10.70 1.78 -6.74
N GLY A 113 -10.51 3.06 -7.07
CA GLY A 113 -11.23 4.18 -6.46
C GLY A 113 -10.68 4.63 -5.11
N ILE A 114 -9.47 4.22 -4.72
CA ILE A 114 -8.87 4.58 -3.43
C ILE A 114 -8.39 6.04 -3.51
N PRO A 115 -8.94 6.97 -2.72
CA PRO A 115 -8.71 8.41 -2.94
C PRO A 115 -7.32 8.88 -2.46
N ILE A 116 -6.81 8.34 -1.36
CA ILE A 116 -5.49 8.67 -0.82
C ILE A 116 -4.50 7.56 -1.17
N ARG A 117 -3.42 7.87 -1.89
CA ARG A 117 -2.43 6.90 -2.37
C ARG A 117 -1.04 7.46 -2.10
N ILE A 118 -0.39 6.92 -1.08
CA ILE A 118 0.89 7.38 -0.55
C ILE A 118 1.98 6.40 -0.98
N GLY A 119 3.09 6.92 -1.48
CA GLY A 119 4.25 6.12 -1.84
C GLY A 119 5.52 6.94 -1.81
N ARG A 120 6.66 6.25 -1.77
CA ARG A 120 7.98 6.85 -1.88
C ARG A 120 8.52 6.58 -3.28
N SER A 121 9.00 7.62 -3.95
CA SER A 121 9.65 7.48 -5.26
C SER A 121 10.67 8.60 -5.49
N GLN A 122 11.71 8.31 -6.27
CA GLN A 122 12.63 9.31 -6.82
C GLN A 122 12.28 9.68 -8.27
N GLU A 123 11.33 8.97 -8.86
CA GLU A 123 10.88 9.14 -10.24
C GLU A 123 9.66 10.09 -10.31
N PHE A 124 9.30 10.52 -11.52
CA PHE A 124 8.03 11.20 -11.77
C PHE A 124 6.99 10.20 -12.28
N GLY A 125 5.87 10.06 -11.58
CA GLY A 125 4.75 9.19 -11.99
C GLY A 125 3.41 9.91 -12.11
N GLY A 126 3.42 11.22 -12.38
CA GLY A 126 2.19 11.99 -12.53
C GLY A 126 1.33 12.02 -11.26
N SER A 127 0.01 11.89 -11.42
CA SER A 127 -0.98 12.03 -10.33
C SER A 127 -1.44 10.70 -9.72
N VAL A 128 -0.83 9.56 -10.10
CA VAL A 128 -1.28 8.26 -9.58
C VAL A 128 -0.94 8.08 -8.10
N LEU A 129 0.16 8.67 -7.61
CA LEU A 129 0.29 8.94 -6.18
C LEU A 129 -0.43 10.24 -5.85
N SER A 130 -1.30 10.23 -4.85
CA SER A 130 -1.87 11.46 -4.31
C SER A 130 -0.87 12.17 -3.39
N LYS A 131 0.11 11.43 -2.85
CA LYS A 131 1.20 11.98 -2.04
C LYS A 131 2.49 11.19 -2.30
N CYS A 132 3.51 11.87 -2.81
CA CYS A 132 4.85 11.32 -2.99
C CYS A 132 5.76 11.81 -1.86
N ILE A 133 6.50 10.90 -1.24
CA ILE A 133 7.56 11.24 -0.28
C ILE A 133 8.90 11.18 -1.02
N ILE A 134 9.63 12.30 -1.03
CA ILE A 134 10.97 12.42 -1.61
C ILE A 134 11.97 12.45 -0.44
N HIS A 135 13.05 11.68 -0.53
CA HIS A 135 14.14 11.77 0.45
C HIS A 135 15.11 12.84 -0.02
N ASN A 136 15.15 13.98 0.67
CA ASN A 136 16.30 14.87 0.55
C ASN A 136 17.40 14.27 1.42
N SER A 137 18.56 14.02 0.82
CA SER A 137 19.79 13.61 1.49
C SER A 137 20.22 14.63 2.54
#